data_AF-A0A3C1DY41-F1
#
_entry.id   AF-A0A3C1DY41-F1
#
_cell.length_a   1.000
_cell.length_b   1.000
_cell.length_c   1.000
_cell.angle_alpha   90.00
_cell.angle_beta   90.00
_cell.angle_gamma   90.00
#
_symmetry.space_group_name_H-M   'P 1'
#
loop_
_entity.id
_entity.type
_entity.pdbx_description
1 polymer ?
#
loop_
_entity_poly.entity_id
_entity_poly.type
_entity_poly.pdbx_seq_one_letter_code
_entity_poly.pdbx_strand_id
1 'polypeptide(L)'
;MTQDADDVSVDQEPGSDLPNIPLLDDEIDREPATEAKPTWRGWIHAGTFPLAIVLGVILIVLADGVAAKVSSSVFVLSSLLLFGVSALYHRFAWSDRTRRL
;
A
#
# COMPACT_ATOMS: atom_id res chain seq x y z
N MET A 1 -14.46 -63.68 -1.61
CA MET A 1 -14.05 -62.94 -2.82
C MET A 1 -15.33 -62.38 -3.40
N THR A 2 -15.66 -61.11 -3.44
CA THR A 2 -14.96 -59.82 -3.18
C THR A 2 -16.06 -58.78 -3.44
N GLN A 3 -16.20 -57.77 -2.59
CA GLN A 3 -16.43 -56.34 -2.91
C GLN A 3 -17.06 -55.62 -1.69
N ASP A 4 -16.32 -55.47 -0.59
CA ASP A 4 -16.58 -54.42 0.41
C ASP A 4 -15.89 -53.14 -0.10
N ALA A 5 -16.49 -52.52 -1.11
CA ALA A 5 -16.07 -51.22 -1.61
C ALA A 5 -17.23 -50.25 -1.46
N ASP A 6 -16.90 -49.07 -0.96
CA ASP A 6 -17.68 -47.83 -1.02
C ASP A 6 -18.70 -47.59 0.11
N ASP A 7 -18.23 -47.63 1.36
CA ASP A 7 -18.72 -46.70 2.38
C ASP A 7 -17.60 -45.74 2.81
N VAL A 8 -17.07 -45.01 1.83
CA VAL A 8 -16.35 -43.76 2.12
C VAL A 8 -17.42 -42.70 2.11
N SER A 9 -18.01 -42.47 3.28
CA SER A 9 -18.88 -41.33 3.56
C SER A 9 -18.12 -40.04 3.20
N VAL A 10 -18.44 -39.53 2.01
CA VAL A 10 -18.09 -38.20 1.54
C VAL A 10 -18.93 -37.23 2.35
N ASP A 11 -18.56 -36.92 3.60
CA ASP A 11 -19.25 -35.85 4.36
C ASP A 11 -18.47 -35.30 5.56
N GLN A 12 -17.18 -35.62 5.70
CA GLN A 12 -16.36 -34.92 6.70
C GLN A 12 -15.61 -33.77 6.03
N GLU A 13 -16.37 -32.72 5.70
CA GLU A 13 -15.81 -31.38 5.49
C GLU A 13 -14.90 -31.07 6.70
N PRO A 14 -13.57 -30.96 6.51
CA PRO A 14 -12.58 -30.94 7.60
C PRO A 14 -12.64 -29.67 8.47
N GLY A 15 -13.69 -28.85 8.32
CA GLY A 15 -13.94 -27.63 9.07
C GLY A 15 -15.15 -27.66 9.99
N SER A 16 -15.99 -28.72 9.98
CA SER A 16 -17.24 -28.71 10.79
C SER A 16 -17.02 -28.78 12.31
N ASP A 17 -15.82 -29.18 12.74
CA ASP A 17 -15.41 -29.29 14.15
C ASP A 17 -14.61 -28.08 14.66
N LEU A 18 -14.51 -27.01 13.85
CA LEU A 18 -13.86 -25.78 14.29
C LEU A 18 -14.79 -25.03 15.26
N PRO A 19 -14.28 -24.54 16.41
CA PRO A 19 -15.08 -23.73 17.32
C PRO A 19 -15.62 -22.51 16.58
N ASN A 20 -16.92 -22.20 16.73
CA ASN A 20 -17.50 -21.00 16.14
C ASN A 20 -16.77 -19.77 16.71
N ILE A 21 -15.93 -19.16 15.86
CA ILE A 21 -15.28 -17.89 16.12
C ILE A 21 -16.15 -16.84 15.43
N PRO A 22 -16.84 -15.96 16.18
CA PRO A 22 -17.75 -14.96 15.60
C PRO A 22 -17.11 -14.10 14.51
N LEU A 23 -15.80 -13.87 14.60
CA LEU A 23 -15.02 -13.08 13.65
C LEU A 23 -14.84 -13.76 12.28
N LEU A 24 -14.95 -15.09 12.18
CA LEU A 24 -14.88 -15.83 10.92
C LEU A 24 -16.21 -15.75 10.17
N ASP A 25 -17.33 -15.90 10.87
CA ASP A 25 -18.67 -15.74 10.29
C ASP A 25 -18.85 -14.30 9.80
N ASP A 26 -18.40 -13.30 10.57
CA ASP A 26 -18.38 -11.89 10.16
C ASP A 26 -17.51 -11.62 8.92
N GLU A 27 -16.45 -12.40 8.68
CA GLU A 27 -15.55 -12.29 7.51
C GLU A 27 -16.11 -13.05 6.29
N ILE A 28 -16.79 -14.18 6.51
CA ILE A 28 -17.48 -14.98 5.48
C ILE A 28 -18.71 -14.24 4.96
N ASP A 29 -19.47 -13.61 5.87
CA ASP A 29 -20.66 -12.81 5.56
C ASP A 29 -20.32 -11.36 5.16
N ARG A 30 -19.05 -10.97 5.27
CA ARG A 30 -18.54 -9.74 4.68
C ARG A 30 -18.54 -9.92 3.16
N GLU A 31 -19.67 -9.59 2.55
CA GLU A 31 -19.69 -9.08 1.17
C GLU A 31 -18.49 -8.14 1.03
N PRO A 32 -17.64 -8.28 -0.01
CA PRO A 32 -16.48 -7.43 -0.18
C PRO A 32 -16.98 -6.01 -0.45
N ALA A 33 -17.35 -5.31 0.63
CA ALA A 33 -17.52 -3.89 0.68
C ALA A 33 -16.19 -3.40 0.17
N THR A 34 -16.18 -2.94 -1.08
CA THR A 34 -14.98 -2.51 -1.79
C THR A 34 -14.29 -1.56 -0.84
N GLU A 35 -13.26 -2.04 -0.17
CA GLU A 35 -12.71 -1.36 0.99
C GLU A 35 -12.13 -0.08 0.42
N ALA A 36 -12.86 1.02 0.64
CA ALA A 36 -12.65 2.24 -0.12
C ALA A 36 -11.25 2.73 0.26
N LYS A 37 -10.28 2.42 -0.60
CA LYS A 37 -8.87 2.68 -0.32
C LYS A 37 -8.77 4.14 0.09
N PRO A 38 -8.23 4.45 1.28
CA PRO A 38 -8.19 5.82 1.77
C PRO A 38 -7.39 6.68 0.78
N THR A 39 -8.11 7.45 -0.03
CA THR A 39 -7.55 8.16 -1.20
C THR A 39 -6.58 9.25 -0.77
N TRP A 40 -6.79 9.83 0.40
CA TRP A 40 -6.06 10.98 0.94
C TRP A 40 -4.55 10.77 1.11
N ARG A 41 -4.10 9.53 1.32
CA ARG A 41 -2.67 9.21 1.49
C ARG A 41 -1.85 9.57 0.23
N GLY A 42 -2.40 9.33 -0.96
CA GLY A 42 -1.74 9.69 -2.21
C GLY A 42 -1.88 11.17 -2.58
N TRP A 43 -2.99 11.80 -2.21
CA TRP A 43 -3.26 13.20 -2.56
C TRP A 43 -2.42 14.20 -1.77
N ILE A 44 -2.18 13.95 -0.48
CA ILE A 44 -1.30 14.80 0.33
C ILE A 44 0.11 14.78 -0.28
N HIS A 45 0.64 13.60 -0.58
CA HIS A 45 1.96 13.46 -1.21
C HIS A 45 2.04 14.09 -2.60
N ALA A 46 0.99 13.96 -3.42
CA ALA A 46 0.94 14.58 -4.74
C ALA A 46 0.95 16.12 -4.67
N GLY A 47 0.37 16.71 -3.62
CA GLY A 47 0.39 18.16 -3.37
C GLY A 47 1.69 18.64 -2.72
N THR A 48 2.23 17.88 -1.76
CA THR A 48 3.45 18.27 -1.05
C THR A 48 4.71 18.15 -1.91
N PHE A 49 4.73 17.25 -2.91
CA PHE A 49 5.88 17.11 -3.81
C PHE A 49 6.21 18.40 -4.60
N PRO A 50 5.29 19.02 -5.38
CA PRO A 50 5.59 20.27 -6.06
C PRO A 50 5.87 21.42 -5.08
N LEU A 51 5.21 21.44 -3.92
CA LEU A 51 5.50 22.41 -2.87
C LEU A 51 6.93 22.28 -2.34
N ALA A 52 7.40 21.04 -2.12
CA ALA A 52 8.76 20.76 -1.67
C ALA A 52 9.80 21.17 -2.71
N ILE A 53 9.51 21.06 -4.01
CA ILE A 53 10.39 21.58 -5.07
C ILE A 53 10.54 23.10 -4.94
N VAL A 54 9.41 23.82 -4.89
CA VAL A 54 9.41 25.30 -4.84
C VAL A 54 10.12 25.79 -3.59
N LEU A 55 9.74 25.27 -2.41
CA LEU A 55 10.35 25.66 -1.14
C LEU A 55 11.82 25.25 -1.07
N GLY A 56 12.19 24.10 -1.64
CA GLY A 56 13.58 23.64 -1.68
C GLY A 56 14.48 24.53 -2.53
N VAL A 57 14.00 24.97 -3.69
CA VAL A 57 14.73 25.95 -4.52
C VAL A 57 14.92 27.26 -3.77
N ILE A 58 13.88 27.78 -3.14
CA ILE A 58 13.96 29.01 -2.33
C ILE A 58 14.99 28.85 -1.21
N LEU A 59 14.96 27.72 -0.49
CA LEU A 59 15.90 27.44 0.60
C LEU A 59 17.35 27.45 0.12
N ILE A 60 17.66 26.79 -1.00
CA ILE A 60 19.03 26.71 -1.54
C ILE A 60 19.50 28.08 -2.06
N VAL A 61 18.61 28.86 -2.69
CA VAL A 61 18.93 30.20 -3.20
C VAL A 61 19.26 31.15 -2.05
N LEU A 62 18.44 31.15 -0.98
CA LEU A 62 18.62 32.00 0.18
C LEU A 62 19.71 31.53 1.15
N ALA A 63 20.15 30.27 1.05
CA ALA A 63 21.25 29.76 1.87
C ALA A 63 22.57 30.49 1.56
N ASP A 64 23.15 31.06 2.61
CA ASP A 64 24.41 31.81 2.54
C ASP A 64 25.63 30.93 2.84
N GLY A 65 26.62 30.97 1.96
CA GLY A 65 27.82 30.15 2.05
C GLY A 65 27.68 28.71 1.54
N VAL A 66 28.82 28.09 1.24
CA VAL A 66 28.90 26.75 0.63
C VAL A 66 28.32 25.68 1.53
N ALA A 67 28.65 25.68 2.82
CA ALA A 67 28.19 24.68 3.77
C ALA A 67 26.64 24.67 3.89
N ALA A 68 26.02 25.86 3.97
CA ALA A 68 24.57 25.98 4.05
C ALA A 68 23.87 25.53 2.76
N LYS A 69 24.44 25.81 1.59
CA LYS A 69 23.89 25.34 0.31
C LYS A 69 23.98 23.82 0.17
N VAL A 70 25.10 23.22 0.58
CA VAL A 70 25.28 21.76 0.54
C VAL A 70 24.30 21.07 1.49
N SER A 71 24.21 21.51 2.75
CA SER A 71 23.27 20.93 3.72
C SER A 71 21.82 21.08 3.29
N SER A 72 21.44 22.26 2.78
CA SER A 72 20.09 22.50 2.24
C SER A 72 19.80 21.61 1.03
N SER A 73 20.77 21.43 0.14
CA SER A 73 20.61 20.57 -1.05
C SER A 73 20.38 19.11 -0.65
N VAL A 74 21.14 18.59 0.33
CA VAL A 74 20.94 17.23 0.86
C VAL A 74 19.54 17.07 1.46
N PHE A 75 19.12 18.01 2.31
CA PHE A 75 17.79 18.00 2.91
C PHE A 75 16.67 18.02 1.85
N VAL A 76 16.79 18.89 0.84
CA VAL A 76 15.81 18.99 -0.26
C VAL A 76 15.78 17.69 -1.07
N LEU A 77 16.95 17.15 -1.45
CA LEU A 77 17.03 15.86 -2.16
C LEU A 77 16.35 14.72 -1.38
N SER A 78 16.66 14.57 -0.09
CA SER A 78 16.02 13.57 0.76
C SER A 78 14.51 13.76 0.86
N SER A 79 14.05 15.01 0.99
CA SER A 79 12.63 15.35 1.03
C SER A 79 11.94 14.99 -0.28
N LEU A 80 12.54 15.34 -1.43
CA LEU A 80 12.01 15.00 -2.75
C LEU A 80 11.96 13.49 -2.98
N LEU A 81 12.91 12.71 -2.47
CA LEU A 81 12.86 11.25 -2.54
C LEU A 81 11.71 10.70 -1.68
N LEU A 82 11.58 11.16 -0.43
CA LEU A 82 10.54 10.71 0.50
C LEU A 82 9.12 10.99 -0.05
N PHE A 83 8.89 12.20 -0.57
CA PHE A 83 7.59 12.60 -1.11
C PHE A 83 7.39 12.12 -2.55
N GLY A 84 8.43 12.13 -3.37
CA GLY A 84 8.34 11.76 -4.79
C GLY A 84 8.10 10.27 -5.01
N VAL A 85 8.85 9.40 -4.33
CA VAL A 85 8.70 7.94 -4.49
C VAL A 85 7.30 7.50 -4.03
N SER A 86 6.82 8.04 -2.91
CA SER A 86 5.49 7.69 -2.39
C SER A 86 4.36 8.28 -3.25
N ALA A 87 4.52 9.49 -3.81
CA ALA A 87 3.58 10.02 -4.81
C ALA A 87 3.54 9.15 -6.07
N LEU A 88 4.70 8.71 -6.59
CA LEU A 88 4.81 7.88 -7.79
C LEU A 88 4.11 6.52 -7.62
N TYR A 89 4.29 5.87 -6.47
CA TYR A 89 3.64 4.58 -6.19
C TYR A 89 2.11 4.69 -6.04
N HIS A 90 1.60 5.77 -5.44
CA HIS A 90 0.17 5.88 -5.12
C HIS A 90 -0.66 6.67 -6.13
N ARG A 91 -0.05 7.55 -6.95
CA ARG A 91 -0.77 8.42 -7.89
C ARG A 91 -1.08 7.73 -9.21
N PHE A 92 -0.22 6.84 -9.67
CA PHE A 92 -0.39 6.18 -10.97
C PHE A 92 -1.20 4.89 -10.82
N ALA A 93 -2.28 4.78 -11.60
CA ALA A 93 -3.00 3.53 -11.77
C ALA A 93 -2.16 2.61 -12.67
N TRP A 94 -1.20 1.92 -12.06
CA TRP A 94 -0.36 0.95 -12.74
C TRP A 94 -1.21 -0.16 -13.36
N SER A 95 -0.98 -0.49 -14.62
CA SER A 95 -1.69 -1.59 -15.30
C SER A 95 -1.38 -2.94 -14.65
N ASP A 96 -2.25 -3.93 -14.82
CA ASP A 96 -2.04 -5.28 -14.25
C ASP A 96 -0.71 -5.92 -14.63
N ARG A 97 -0.14 -5.57 -15.79
CA ARG A 97 1.19 -6.04 -16.20
C ARG A 97 2.29 -5.51 -15.29
N THR A 98 2.18 -4.27 -14.83
CA THR A 98 3.20 -3.62 -14.00
C THR A 98 3.06 -3.96 -12.52
N ARG A 99 1.87 -4.42 -12.09
CA ARG A 99 1.62 -4.89 -10.72
C ARG A 99 2.12 -6.33 -10.46
N ARG A 100 2.43 -7.09 -11.52
CA ARG A 100 2.83 -8.51 -11.47
C ARG A 100 4.35 -8.74 -11.66
N LEU A 101 5.13 -7.69 -11.94
CA LEU A 101 6.58 -7.72 -12.01
C LEU A 101 7.17 -7.32 -10.66
#